data_AF-A0A2K9PKE8-F1
#
_entry.id   AF-A0A2K9PKE8-F1
#
_cell.length_a   1.000
_cell.length_b   1.000
_cell.length_c   1.000
_cell.angle_alpha   90.00
_cell.angle_beta   90.00
_cell.angle_gamma   90.00
#
_symmetry.space_group_name_H-M   'P 1'
#
loop_
_entity.id
_entity.type
_entity.pdbx_description
1 polymer ?
#
loop_
_entity_poly.entity_id
_entity_poly.type
_entity_poly.pdbx_seq_one_letter_code
_entity_poly.pdbx_strand_id
1 'polypeptide(L)'
;MKTIATILMLSFSSLCSAQFISNDGELHVAAGAVISAATYTLVYTTTKNKKKAFWYSLGASTLAGVAKEVIDSGKEHNKFDAGDMAATTLGGLTASVTLSLFVGKKKKKKKKGKQVALVN
;
A
#
# COMPACT_ATOMS: atom_id res chain seq x y z
N MET A 1 -6.29 16.55 -19.12
CA MET A 1 -5.68 15.46 -18.32
C MET A 1 -6.23 15.40 -16.89
N LYS A 2 -6.17 16.49 -16.12
CA LYS A 2 -6.64 16.50 -14.72
C LYS A 2 -8.13 16.18 -14.59
N THR A 3 -8.98 16.81 -15.40
CA THR A 3 -10.44 16.61 -15.40
C THR A 3 -10.88 15.19 -15.76
N ILE A 4 -10.23 14.57 -16.76
CA ILE A 4 -10.49 13.17 -17.15
C ILE A 4 -10.13 12.22 -16.01
N ALA A 5 -9.01 12.45 -15.33
CA ALA A 5 -8.63 11.67 -14.15
C ALA A 5 -9.63 11.84 -12.99
N THR A 6 -10.15 13.06 -12.77
CA THR A 6 -11.17 13.29 -11.73
C THR A 6 -12.48 12.58 -12.03
N ILE A 7 -12.94 12.62 -13.28
CA ILE A 7 -14.18 11.95 -13.71
C ILE A 7 -14.03 10.44 -13.57
N LEU A 8 -12.91 9.86 -14.00
CA LEU A 8 -12.63 8.44 -13.85
C LEU A 8 -12.64 8.00 -12.38
N MET A 9 -12.07 8.82 -11.49
CA MET A 9 -12.04 8.53 -10.06
C MET A 9 -13.43 8.62 -9.41
N LEU A 10 -14.30 9.53 -9.86
CA LEU A 10 -15.70 9.61 -9.42
C LEU A 10 -16.55 8.43 -9.92
N SER A 11 -16.28 7.91 -11.12
CA SER A 11 -17.03 6.76 -11.67
C SER A 11 -16.79 5.46 -10.90
N PHE A 12 -15.63 5.32 -10.23
CA PHE A 12 -15.33 4.15 -9.38
C PHE A 12 -16.08 4.16 -8.04
N SER A 13 -16.53 5.31 -7.55
CA SER A 13 -17.30 5.42 -6.29
C SER A 13 -18.59 4.59 -6.34
N SER A 14 -19.23 4.51 -7.52
CA SER A 14 -20.49 3.79 -7.74
C SER A 14 -20.35 2.26 -7.77
N LEU A 15 -19.11 1.74 -7.77
CA LEU A 15 -18.81 0.31 -7.78
C LEU A 15 -18.42 -0.22 -6.38
N CYS A 16 -18.44 0.64 -5.37
CA CYS A 16 -17.99 0.28 -4.02
C CYS A 16 -19.06 -0.58 -3.32
N SER A 17 -18.92 -1.90 -3.41
CA SER A 17 -19.69 -2.84 -2.61
C SER A 17 -19.11 -2.87 -1.19
N ALA A 18 -19.79 -2.22 -0.24
CA ALA A 18 -19.32 -2.04 1.14
C ALA A 18 -19.21 -3.34 1.97
N GLN A 19 -19.61 -4.49 1.42
CA GLN A 19 -19.66 -5.79 2.11
C GLN A 19 -18.62 -6.81 1.63
N PHE A 20 -17.57 -6.36 0.91
CA PHE A 20 -16.56 -7.26 0.32
C PHE A 20 -15.64 -7.94 1.35
N ILE A 21 -15.58 -7.43 2.59
CA ILE A 21 -14.76 -7.95 3.67
C ILE A 21 -15.65 -8.79 4.58
N SER A 22 -15.53 -10.11 4.46
CA SER A 22 -16.06 -11.07 5.43
C SER A 22 -15.32 -10.92 6.78
N ASN A 23 -15.76 -11.62 7.82
CA ASN A 23 -15.14 -11.55 9.15
C ASN A 23 -13.63 -11.90 9.16
N ASP A 24 -13.15 -12.68 8.17
CA ASP A 24 -11.73 -13.00 8.00
C ASP A 24 -10.96 -11.95 7.17
N GLY A 25 -11.66 -11.07 6.43
CA GLY A 25 -11.04 -10.06 5.58
C GLY A 25 -10.31 -8.95 6.36
N GLU A 26 -10.66 -8.73 7.64
CA GLU A 26 -9.93 -7.79 8.49
C GLU A 26 -8.47 -8.23 8.71
N LEU A 27 -8.24 -9.53 8.92
CA LEU A 27 -6.90 -10.09 9.08
C LEU A 27 -6.07 -9.94 7.81
N HIS A 28 -6.68 -10.09 6.64
CA HIS A 28 -5.99 -9.90 5.36
C HIS A 28 -5.62 -8.45 5.11
N VAL A 29 -6.52 -7.51 5.41
CA VAL A 29 -6.20 -6.07 5.38
C VAL A 29 -5.06 -5.76 6.34
N ALA A 30 -5.11 -6.26 7.57
CA ALA A 30 -4.06 -6.04 8.56
C ALA A 30 -2.71 -6.64 8.12
N ALA A 31 -2.71 -7.88 7.62
CA ALA A 31 -1.53 -8.57 7.11
C ALA A 31 -0.91 -7.79 5.94
N GLY A 32 -1.73 -7.38 4.98
CA GLY A 32 -1.31 -6.54 3.86
C GLY A 32 -0.66 -5.23 4.31
N ALA A 33 -1.27 -4.55 5.28
CA ALA A 33 -0.74 -3.31 5.85
C ALA A 33 0.60 -3.52 6.54
N VAL A 34 0.75 -4.57 7.35
CA VAL A 34 2.00 -4.91 8.06
C VAL A 34 3.12 -5.25 7.08
N ILE A 35 2.86 -6.11 6.10
CA ILE A 35 3.84 -6.50 5.08
C ILE A 35 4.31 -5.26 4.31
N SER A 36 3.38 -4.44 3.81
CA SER A 36 3.72 -3.19 3.12
C SER A 36 4.51 -2.24 4.01
N ALA A 37 4.14 -2.08 5.29
CA ALA A 37 4.85 -1.16 6.18
C ALA A 37 6.29 -1.60 6.45
N ALA A 38 6.50 -2.89 6.69
CA ALA A 38 7.82 -3.47 6.87
C ALA A 38 8.68 -3.31 5.61
N THR A 39 8.16 -3.71 4.44
CA THR A 39 8.87 -3.59 3.16
C THR A 39 9.17 -2.13 2.82
N TYR A 40 8.20 -1.22 3.01
CA TYR A 40 8.40 0.21 2.76
C TYR A 40 9.54 0.75 3.61
N THR A 41 9.56 0.40 4.90
CA THR A 41 10.57 0.87 5.84
C THR A 41 11.95 0.37 5.43
N LEU A 42 12.10 -0.93 5.17
CA LEU A 42 13.37 -1.54 4.75
C LEU A 42 13.89 -0.94 3.44
N VAL A 43 13.05 -0.85 2.42
CA VAL A 43 13.44 -0.30 1.11
C VAL A 43 13.76 1.19 1.24
N TYR A 44 13.00 1.95 2.02
CA TYR A 44 13.28 3.36 2.24
C TYR A 44 14.56 3.57 3.05
N THR A 45 14.85 2.74 4.05
CA THR A 45 16.09 2.85 4.83
C THR A 45 17.32 2.59 3.98
N THR A 46 17.25 1.63 3.05
CA THR A 46 18.37 1.25 2.17
C THR A 46 18.51 2.19 0.98
N THR A 47 17.43 2.44 0.24
CA THR A 47 17.49 3.21 -1.01
C THR A 47 17.35 4.72 -0.81
N LYS A 48 16.83 5.16 0.35
CA LYS A 48 16.37 6.54 0.61
C LYS A 48 15.39 7.09 -0.44
N ASN A 49 14.81 6.24 -1.30
CA ASN A 49 13.94 6.62 -2.40
C ASN A 49 12.49 6.23 -2.11
N LYS A 50 11.62 7.23 -1.95
CA LYS A 50 10.20 7.03 -1.64
C LYS A 50 9.43 6.30 -2.74
N LYS A 51 9.74 6.57 -4.02
CA LYS A 51 9.04 5.96 -5.15
C LYS A 51 9.34 4.47 -5.21
N LYS A 52 10.61 4.10 -5.03
CA LYS A 52 11.01 2.69 -4.94
C LYS A 52 10.37 2.02 -3.73
N ALA A 53 10.46 2.64 -2.55
CA ALA A 53 9.84 2.09 -1.35
C ALA A 53 8.34 1.83 -1.51
N PHE A 54 7.60 2.74 -2.14
CA PHE A 54 6.18 2.59 -2.41
C PHE A 54 5.85 1.42 -3.35
N TRP A 55 6.51 1.34 -4.50
CA TRP A 55 6.22 0.27 -5.47
C TRP A 55 6.63 -1.10 -4.96
N TYR A 56 7.74 -1.19 -4.23
CA TYR A 56 8.17 -2.45 -3.63
C TYR A 56 7.26 -2.89 -2.49
N SER A 57 6.78 -1.96 -1.64
CA SER A 57 5.86 -2.31 -0.57
C SER A 57 4.51 -2.79 -1.11
N LEU A 58 3.95 -2.06 -2.07
CA LEU A 58 2.69 -2.43 -2.72
C LEU A 58 2.80 -3.79 -3.41
N GLY A 59 3.87 -3.99 -4.19
CA GLY A 59 4.15 -5.26 -4.86
C GLY A 59 4.33 -6.42 -3.88
N ALA A 60 5.04 -6.21 -2.77
CA ALA A 60 5.25 -7.25 -1.76
C ALA A 60 3.94 -7.68 -1.08
N SER A 61 3.06 -6.75 -0.69
CA SER A 61 1.76 -7.12 -0.10
C SER A 61 0.85 -7.83 -1.09
N THR A 62 0.80 -7.40 -2.35
CA THR A 62 -0.01 -8.06 -3.38
C THR A 62 0.53 -9.44 -3.71
N LEU A 63 1.85 -9.60 -3.86
CA LEU A 63 2.47 -10.91 -4.06
C LEU A 63 2.24 -11.84 -2.87
N ALA A 64 2.28 -11.34 -1.65
CA ALA A 64 1.98 -12.13 -0.46
C ALA A 64 0.52 -12.60 -0.44
N GLY A 65 -0.43 -11.73 -0.80
CA GLY A 65 -1.85 -12.11 -0.95
C GLY A 65 -2.05 -13.17 -2.03
N VAL A 66 -1.50 -12.96 -3.24
CA VAL A 66 -1.57 -13.94 -4.34
C VAL A 66 -0.92 -15.27 -3.94
N ALA A 67 0.25 -15.24 -3.32
CA ALA A 67 0.96 -16.46 -2.93
C ALA A 67 0.16 -17.27 -1.90
N LYS A 68 -0.49 -16.61 -0.93
CA LYS A 68 -1.35 -17.29 0.04
C LYS A 68 -2.54 -17.96 -0.62
N GLU A 69 -3.25 -17.24 -1.49
CA GLU A 69 -4.40 -17.78 -2.23
C GLU A 69 -3.99 -18.95 -3.14
N VAL A 70 -2.84 -18.86 -3.82
CA VAL A 70 -2.32 -19.95 -4.67
C VAL A 70 -1.97 -21.20 -3.84
N ILE A 71 -1.35 -21.03 -2.68
CA ILE A 71 -0.99 -22.15 -1.79
C ILE A 71 -2.25 -22.79 -1.20
N ASP A 72 -3.23 -21.99 -0.78
CA ASP A 72 -4.45 -22.50 -0.16
C ASP A 72 -5.40 -23.11 -1.21
N SER A 73 -5.38 -22.64 -2.47
CA SER A 73 -6.10 -23.26 -3.60
C SER A 73 -5.55 -24.63 -4.00
N GLY A 74 -4.33 -24.95 -3.59
CA GLY A 74 -3.71 -26.27 -3.83
C GLY A 74 -4.12 -27.34 -2.81
N LYS A 75 -4.88 -26.97 -1.76
CA LYS A 75 -5.36 -27.90 -0.73
C LYS A 75 -6.79 -28.34 -1.06
N GLU A 76 -7.07 -29.63 -0.98
CA GLU A 76 -8.44 -30.14 -1.05
C GLU A 76 -9.29 -29.38 -0.01
N HIS A 77 -10.42 -28.83 -0.45
CA HIS A 77 -11.39 -27.98 0.29
C HIS A 77 -11.23 -26.46 0.32
N ASN A 78 -10.13 -25.84 -0.13
CA ASN A 78 -10.04 -24.37 -0.22
C ASN A 78 -10.05 -23.87 -1.66
N LYS A 79 -10.95 -22.93 -1.96
CA LYS A 79 -11.04 -22.26 -3.26
C LYS A 79 -10.27 -20.95 -3.21
N PHE A 80 -9.71 -20.56 -4.35
CA PHE A 80 -9.11 -19.24 -4.54
C PHE A 80 -10.13 -18.14 -4.21
N ASP A 81 -9.90 -17.37 -3.15
CA ASP A 81 -10.75 -16.24 -2.80
C ASP A 81 -10.11 -14.94 -3.29
N ALA A 82 -10.67 -14.42 -4.38
CA ALA A 82 -10.24 -13.14 -4.92
C ALA A 82 -10.49 -11.97 -3.95
N GLY A 83 -11.44 -12.11 -3.01
CA GLY A 83 -11.72 -11.14 -1.96
C GLY A 83 -10.56 -11.01 -0.97
N ASP A 84 -9.94 -12.11 -0.59
CA ASP A 84 -8.84 -12.16 0.37
C ASP A 84 -7.55 -11.54 -0.20
N MET A 85 -7.28 -11.82 -1.49
CA MET A 85 -6.22 -11.15 -2.25
C MET A 85 -6.47 -9.63 -2.35
N ALA A 86 -7.71 -9.22 -2.62
CA ALA A 86 -8.08 -7.81 -2.73
C ALA A 86 -7.95 -7.10 -1.38
N ALA A 87 -8.41 -7.72 -0.29
CA ALA A 87 -8.28 -7.23 1.07
C ALA A 87 -6.80 -7.01 1.46
N THR A 88 -5.94 -7.99 1.19
CA THR A 88 -4.49 -7.89 1.42
C THR A 88 -3.87 -6.76 0.61
N THR A 89 -4.26 -6.61 -0.65
CA THR A 89 -3.76 -5.53 -1.51
C THR A 89 -4.24 -4.16 -1.04
N LEU A 90 -5.49 -4.02 -0.61
CA LEU A 90 -6.04 -2.76 -0.10
C LEU A 90 -5.38 -2.34 1.22
N GLY A 91 -5.13 -3.28 2.13
CA GLY A 91 -4.35 -3.02 3.35
C GLY A 91 -2.94 -2.55 3.02
N GLY A 92 -2.29 -3.23 2.08
CA GLY A 92 -0.95 -2.88 1.60
C GLY A 92 -0.88 -1.49 0.94
N LEU A 93 -1.84 -1.18 0.07
CA LEU A 93 -1.99 0.13 -0.55
C LEU A 93 -2.16 1.22 0.51
N THR A 94 -3.04 0.99 1.49
CA THR A 94 -3.35 1.95 2.56
C THR A 94 -2.10 2.28 3.38
N ALA A 95 -1.35 1.27 3.81
CA ALA A 95 -0.08 1.46 4.54
C ALA A 95 0.99 2.14 3.67
N SER A 96 1.13 1.72 2.41
CA SER A 96 2.11 2.28 1.46
C SER A 96 1.86 3.76 1.17
N VAL A 97 0.61 4.14 0.91
CA VAL A 97 0.20 5.53 0.69
C VAL A 97 0.49 6.35 1.95
N THR A 98 0.06 5.87 3.12
CA THR A 98 0.28 6.54 4.41
C THR A 98 1.77 6.81 4.63
N LEU A 99 2.62 5.79 4.51
CA LEU A 99 4.06 5.96 4.70
C LEU A 99 4.69 6.89 3.66
N SER A 100 4.26 6.83 2.40
CA SER A 100 4.75 7.74 1.35
C SER A 100 4.49 9.22 1.67
N LEU A 101 3.33 9.50 2.29
CA LEU A 101 2.89 10.84 2.67
C LEU A 101 3.62 11.37 3.90
N PHE A 102 3.89 10.53 4.90
CA PHE A 102 4.42 10.98 6.20
C PHE A 102 5.94 10.81 6.36
N VAL A 103 6.54 9.79 5.74
CA VAL A 103 7.99 9.53 5.86
C VAL A 103 8.81 10.62 5.15
N GLY A 104 9.95 11.04 5.71
CA GLY A 104 10.90 11.94 5.04
C GLY A 104 10.55 13.43 4.97
N LYS A 105 9.37 13.88 5.44
CA LYS A 105 9.00 15.32 5.48
C LYS A 105 9.89 16.15 6.41
N LYS A 106 10.36 15.59 7.54
CA LYS A 106 11.24 16.28 8.50
C LYS A 106 12.62 16.63 7.93
N LYS A 107 13.21 15.79 7.05
CA LYS A 107 14.54 16.07 6.45
C LYS A 107 14.53 17.22 5.43
N LYS A 108 13.43 17.41 4.67
CA LYS A 108 13.28 18.54 3.76
C LYS A 108 13.12 19.89 4.49
N LYS A 109 12.36 19.94 5.59
CA LYS A 109 12.24 21.15 6.43
C LYS A 109 13.60 21.54 7.05
N LYS A 110 14.37 20.58 7.57
CA LYS A 110 15.70 20.85 8.15
C LYS A 110 16.73 21.34 7.12
N LYS A 111 16.72 20.79 5.89
CA LYS A 111 17.59 21.29 4.80
C LYS A 111 17.21 22.69 4.32
N LYS A 112 15.91 22.99 4.19
CA LYS A 112 15.45 24.35 3.84
C LYS A 112 15.81 25.37 4.93
N GLY A 113 15.61 25.03 6.21
CA GLY A 113 15.99 25.91 7.32
C GLY A 113 17.50 26.18 7.40
N LYS A 114 18.33 25.16 7.18
CA LYS A 114 19.79 25.34 7.11
C LYS A 114 20.24 26.16 5.89
N GLN A 115 19.59 25.99 4.73
CA GLN A 115 19.94 26.76 3.54
C GLN A 115 19.58 28.24 3.69
N VAL A 116 18.43 28.55 4.30
CA VAL A 116 18.02 29.93 4.61
C VAL A 116 18.95 30.59 5.64
N ALA A 117 19.45 29.82 6.62
CA ALA A 117 20.41 30.34 7.61
C ALA A 117 21.85 30.51 7.10
N LEU A 118 22.20 30.00 5.91
CA LEU A 118 23.53 30.14 5.29
C LEU A 118 23.58 31.27 4.24
N VAL A 119 22.43 31.82 3.86
CA VAL A 119 22.31 32.93 2.89
C VAL A 119 21.90 34.25 3.55
N ASN A 120 21.75 34.26 4.88
CA ASN A 120 21.61 35.43 5.74
C ASN A 120 22.89 35.58 6.56
#